data_AF-A0AAN9SA12-F1
#
_entry.id   AF-A0AAN9SA12-F1
#
_cell.length_a   1.000
_cell.length_b   1.000
_cell.length_c   1.000
_cell.angle_alpha   90.00
_cell.angle_beta   90.00
_cell.angle_gamma   90.00
#
_symmetry.space_group_name_H-M   'P 1'
#
loop_
_entity.id
_entity.type
_entity.pdbx_description
1 polymer ?
#
loop_
_entity_poly.entity_id
_entity_poly.type
_entity_poly.pdbx_seq_one_letter_code
_entity_poly.pdbx_strand_id
1 'polypeptide(L)'
;MKLEITTKAIVKYEKIVCNTCRSIGFVSGDVSLDADKCKVLVYLEKQSPDIAQLLPLSHVLATKLGARLTEVRKNETCPWVRNGPSSQHDETVTNDGIATDQKEHVIKPVIPEKYLDEETIFHLDPSGRFVIGGPHGDAAYIARQATKSILANGLARRCLVQISYAIGVLEPLSVFVDAFGTGKIPDKDVLKLVKEYFDLRPGMISIHLNLKTGANGRFLKTAAYGHFKQDDPDFTWKVVRPLK
;
A
#
# COMPACT_ATOMS: atom_id res chain seq x y z
N MET A 1 -14.02 5.10 -11.18
CA MET A 1 -13.00 4.37 -10.40
C MET A 1 -13.24 2.89 -10.66
N LYS A 2 -12.28 2.16 -11.24
CA LYS A 2 -12.42 0.73 -11.52
C LYS A 2 -12.17 -0.06 -10.22
N LEU A 3 -13.06 -1.00 -9.90
CA LEU A 3 -12.93 -1.88 -8.74
C LEU A 3 -12.87 -3.32 -9.24
N GLU A 4 -11.89 -4.07 -8.73
CA GLU A 4 -11.61 -5.44 -9.15
C GLU A 4 -11.87 -6.41 -8.01
N ILE A 5 -12.70 -7.42 -8.24
CA ILE A 5 -12.95 -8.50 -7.27
C ILE A 5 -12.86 -9.84 -7.99
N THR A 6 -11.91 -10.67 -7.58
CA THR A 6 -11.83 -12.08 -7.97
C THR A 6 -12.11 -12.95 -6.75
N THR A 7 -13.24 -13.65 -6.76
CA THR A 7 -13.66 -14.51 -5.65
C THR A 7 -14.46 -15.71 -6.14
N LYS A 8 -14.43 -16.79 -5.35
CA LYS A 8 -15.34 -17.94 -5.52
C LYS A 8 -16.69 -17.72 -4.82
N ALA A 9 -16.81 -16.69 -3.99
CA ALA A 9 -18.01 -16.41 -3.24
C ALA A 9 -19.14 -15.91 -4.16
N ILE A 10 -20.36 -16.37 -3.90
CA ILE A 10 -21.57 -15.84 -4.54
C ILE A 10 -22.05 -14.66 -3.68
N VAL A 11 -21.78 -13.45 -4.15
CA VAL A 11 -22.02 -12.22 -3.39
C VAL A 11 -23.13 -11.40 -4.04
N LYS A 12 -24.17 -11.07 -3.26
CA LYS A 12 -25.23 -10.14 -3.67
C LYS A 12 -24.84 -8.72 -3.25
N TYR A 13 -24.02 -8.05 -4.07
CA TYR A 13 -23.45 -6.73 -3.75
C TYR A 13 -24.50 -5.67 -3.43
N GLU A 14 -25.57 -5.59 -4.22
CA GLU A 14 -26.69 -4.67 -3.99
C GLU A 14 -27.29 -4.82 -2.59
N LYS A 15 -27.56 -6.06 -2.18
CA LYS A 15 -28.09 -6.35 -0.84
C LYS A 15 -27.12 -5.91 0.26
N ILE A 16 -25.82 -6.08 0.07
CA ILE A 16 -24.80 -5.63 1.04
C ILE A 16 -24.80 -4.09 1.16
N VAL A 17 -24.88 -3.38 0.04
CA VAL A 17 -24.96 -1.91 0.02
C VAL A 17 -26.19 -1.44 0.79
N CYS A 18 -27.38 -1.92 0.42
CA CYS A 18 -28.63 -1.53 1.07
C CYS A 18 -28.63 -1.84 2.57
N ASN A 19 -28.18 -3.04 2.97
CA ASN A 19 -28.10 -3.42 4.38
C ASN A 19 -27.13 -2.53 5.17
N THR A 20 -25.99 -2.18 4.58
CA THR A 20 -24.99 -1.32 5.23
C THR A 20 -25.55 0.08 5.42
N CYS A 21 -26.12 0.69 4.37
CA CYS A 21 -26.77 2.00 4.44
C CYS A 21 -27.89 2.02 5.49
N ARG A 22 -28.73 0.98 5.52
CA ARG A 22 -29.81 0.85 6.49
C ARG A 22 -29.28 0.76 7.93
N SER A 23 -28.22 -0.02 8.15
CA SER A 23 -27.61 -0.17 9.49
C SER A 23 -26.97 1.12 10.02
N ILE A 24 -26.56 2.02 9.12
CA ILE A 24 -26.03 3.34 9.47
C ILE A 24 -27.16 4.32 9.82
N GLY A 25 -28.38 4.09 9.32
CA GLY A 25 -29.56 4.93 9.57
C GLY A 25 -30.16 5.61 8.33
N PHE A 26 -29.68 5.28 7.12
CA PHE A 26 -30.22 5.80 5.86
C PHE A 26 -31.49 5.04 5.45
N VAL A 27 -32.64 5.51 5.92
CA VAL A 27 -33.94 4.81 5.80
C VAL A 27 -35.02 5.59 5.04
N SER A 28 -34.78 6.86 4.71
CA SER A 28 -35.74 7.69 3.96
C SER A 28 -35.05 8.84 3.22
N GLY A 29 -35.72 9.42 2.23
CA GLY A 29 -35.23 10.62 1.54
C GLY A 29 -35.04 11.81 2.48
N ASP A 30 -35.80 11.88 3.57
CA ASP A 30 -35.71 12.94 4.57
C ASP A 30 -34.40 12.91 5.35
N VAL A 31 -33.75 11.73 5.45
CA VAL A 31 -32.42 11.55 6.03
C VAL A 31 -31.33 11.47 4.96
N SER A 32 -31.55 12.12 3.81
CA SER A 32 -30.67 12.20 2.62
C SER A 32 -30.61 10.97 1.72
N LEU A 33 -30.83 9.76 2.24
CA LEU A 33 -30.75 8.53 1.45
C LEU A 33 -31.74 7.47 1.98
N ASP A 34 -32.55 6.93 1.07
CA ASP A 34 -33.43 5.79 1.33
C ASP A 34 -32.76 4.51 0.82
N ALA A 35 -32.25 3.67 1.73
CA ALA A 35 -31.53 2.45 1.37
C ALA A 35 -32.38 1.40 0.60
N ASP A 36 -33.71 1.50 0.64
CA ASP A 36 -34.63 0.59 -0.03
C ASP A 36 -35.08 1.11 -1.41
N LYS A 37 -34.92 2.41 -1.68
CA LYS A 37 -35.30 3.05 -2.96
C LYS A 37 -34.13 3.57 -3.77
N CYS A 38 -32.93 3.64 -3.22
CA CYS A 38 -31.77 4.15 -3.93
C CYS A 38 -31.35 3.22 -5.07
N LYS A 39 -30.85 3.81 -6.16
CA LYS A 39 -30.30 3.04 -7.28
C LYS A 39 -28.89 2.58 -6.93
N VAL A 40 -28.68 1.27 -6.86
CA VAL A 40 -27.34 0.70 -6.65
C VAL A 40 -26.73 0.32 -7.99
N LEU A 41 -25.60 0.95 -8.33
CA LEU A 41 -24.84 0.66 -9.53
C LEU A 41 -23.60 -0.18 -9.16
N VAL A 42 -23.54 -1.41 -9.65
CA VAL A 42 -22.42 -2.32 -9.39
C VAL A 42 -21.57 -2.45 -10.65
N TYR A 43 -20.41 -1.80 -10.65
CA TYR A 43 -19.40 -1.90 -11.72
C TYR A 43 -18.18 -2.65 -11.19
N LEU A 44 -18.18 -3.98 -11.35
CA LEU A 44 -17.10 -4.86 -10.90
C LEU A 44 -16.49 -5.60 -12.09
N GLU A 45 -15.18 -5.51 -12.23
CA GLU A 45 -14.42 -6.32 -13.18
C GLU A 45 -13.69 -7.45 -12.42
N LYS A 46 -13.40 -8.56 -13.11
CA LYS A 46 -12.47 -9.56 -12.56
C LYS A 46 -11.07 -8.96 -12.53
N GLN A 47 -10.31 -9.25 -11.47
CA GLN A 47 -8.89 -8.89 -11.44
C GLN A 47 -8.19 -9.47 -12.68
N SER A 48 -7.34 -8.68 -13.34
CA SER A 48 -6.72 -9.12 -14.59
C SER A 48 -5.94 -10.44 -14.39
N PRO A 49 -6.19 -11.48 -15.21
CA PRO A 49 -5.42 -12.74 -15.21
C PRO A 49 -3.92 -12.55 -15.44
N ASP A 50 -3.55 -11.40 -16.00
CA ASP A 50 -2.18 -11.01 -16.30
C ASP A 50 -1.28 -10.88 -15.08
N ILE A 51 -1.85 -10.74 -13.89
CA ILE A 51 -1.11 -10.80 -12.62
C ILE A 51 -0.74 -12.25 -12.25
N ALA A 52 -1.33 -13.26 -12.91
CA ALA A 52 -1.22 -14.66 -12.52
C ALA A 52 -0.23 -15.51 -13.36
N GLN A 53 0.03 -15.23 -14.65
CA GLN A 53 1.12 -15.85 -15.45
C GLN A 53 1.14 -15.31 -16.90
N LEU A 54 2.31 -14.83 -17.36
CA LEU A 54 2.66 -14.26 -18.69
C LEU A 54 1.97 -12.93 -19.06
N LEU A 55 2.57 -11.88 -18.50
CA LEU A 55 2.19 -10.47 -18.50
C LEU A 55 1.97 -9.86 -19.92
N PRO A 56 0.92 -9.06 -20.15
CA PRO A 56 0.69 -8.26 -21.34
C PRO A 56 1.83 -7.30 -21.60
N LEU A 57 2.04 -6.93 -22.86
CA LEU A 57 3.06 -5.93 -23.23
C LEU A 57 2.92 -4.64 -22.40
N SER A 58 1.70 -4.14 -22.17
CA SER A 58 1.48 -2.97 -21.31
C SER A 58 1.98 -3.17 -19.87
N HIS A 59 1.73 -4.34 -19.29
CA HIS A 59 2.20 -4.71 -17.96
C HIS A 59 3.72 -4.95 -17.92
N VAL A 60 4.27 -5.62 -18.95
CA VAL A 60 5.71 -5.85 -19.10
C VAL A 60 6.46 -4.53 -19.22
N LEU A 61 5.97 -3.62 -20.05
CA LEU A 61 6.57 -2.29 -20.21
C LEU A 61 6.45 -1.49 -18.91
N ALA A 62 5.28 -1.43 -18.27
CA ALA A 62 5.12 -0.76 -16.99
C ALA A 62 6.05 -1.31 -15.89
N THR A 63 6.18 -2.64 -15.82
CA THR A 63 7.08 -3.31 -14.86
C THR A 63 8.54 -3.03 -15.17
N LYS A 64 8.94 -3.12 -16.45
CA LYS A 64 10.31 -2.82 -16.88
C LYS A 64 10.66 -1.34 -16.68
N LEU A 65 9.72 -0.42 -16.86
CA LEU A 65 9.91 1.00 -16.59
C LEU A 65 10.17 1.22 -15.09
N GLY A 66 9.40 0.58 -14.21
CA GLY A 66 9.62 0.62 -12.76
C GLY A 66 10.96 -0.02 -12.33
N ALA A 67 11.34 -1.14 -12.96
CA ALA A 67 12.62 -1.78 -12.72
C ALA A 67 13.81 -0.92 -13.21
N ARG A 68 13.69 -0.32 -14.39
CA ARG A 68 14.70 0.58 -14.96
C ARG A 68 14.85 1.84 -14.12
N LEU A 69 13.75 2.40 -13.64
CA LEU A 69 13.77 3.55 -12.72
C LEU A 69 14.54 3.21 -11.42
N THR A 70 14.40 1.97 -10.93
CA THR A 70 15.19 1.49 -9.77
C THR A 70 16.67 1.30 -10.12
N GLU A 71 16.98 0.85 -11.33
CA GLU A 71 18.35 0.69 -11.82
C GLU A 71 19.07 2.03 -11.95
N VAL A 72 18.48 3.01 -12.63
CA VAL A 72 19.06 4.35 -12.83
C VAL A 72 19.26 5.12 -11.51
N ARG A 73 18.44 4.79 -10.50
CA ARG A 73 18.64 5.28 -9.14
C ARG A 73 19.86 4.63 -8.48
N LYS A 74 19.99 3.30 -8.58
CA LYS A 74 21.05 2.54 -7.90
C LYS A 74 22.43 2.75 -8.51
N ASN A 75 22.51 2.99 -9.81
CA ASN A 75 23.76 3.24 -10.53
C ASN A 75 24.09 4.74 -10.65
N GLU A 76 23.33 5.61 -9.95
CA GLU A 76 23.51 7.06 -9.91
C GLU A 76 23.37 7.79 -11.27
N THR A 77 22.78 7.16 -12.29
CA THR A 77 22.44 7.82 -13.57
C THR A 77 21.37 8.89 -13.37
N CYS A 78 20.40 8.65 -12.49
CA CYS A 78 19.41 9.63 -12.05
C CYS A 78 19.42 9.70 -10.51
N PRO A 79 20.35 10.45 -9.90
CA PRO A 79 20.59 10.43 -8.45
C PRO A 79 19.46 11.07 -7.63
N TRP A 80 18.61 11.86 -8.29
CA TRP A 80 17.45 12.52 -7.68
C TRP A 80 16.27 11.57 -7.42
N VAL A 81 16.26 10.38 -8.03
CA VAL A 81 15.18 9.40 -7.87
C VAL A 81 15.19 8.82 -6.45
N ARG A 82 14.01 8.62 -5.87
CA ARG A 82 13.76 8.08 -4.52
C ARG A 82 12.88 6.83 -4.61
N ASN A 83 12.78 6.10 -3.50
CA ASN A 83 12.05 4.83 -3.42
C ASN A 83 10.55 5.06 -3.20
N GLY A 84 9.78 5.27 -4.27
CA GLY A 84 8.33 5.45 -4.22
C GLY A 84 7.64 5.25 -5.58
N PRO A 85 6.30 5.14 -5.62
CA PRO A 85 5.56 5.06 -6.87
C PRO A 85 5.68 6.37 -7.67
N SER A 86 5.50 6.31 -9.00
CA SER A 86 5.50 7.48 -9.87
C SER A 86 6.75 8.38 -9.78
N SER A 87 7.94 7.77 -9.75
CA SER A 87 9.23 8.50 -9.76
C SER A 87 9.36 9.54 -8.66
N GLN A 88 9.09 9.13 -7.42
CA GLN A 88 9.39 9.93 -6.24
C GLN A 88 10.79 10.52 -6.36
N HIS A 89 10.95 11.80 -6.06
CA HIS A 89 12.18 12.53 -6.33
C HIS A 89 12.55 13.42 -5.14
N ASP A 90 13.81 13.84 -5.07
CA ASP A 90 14.23 14.85 -4.11
C ASP A 90 13.80 16.26 -4.51
N GLU A 91 14.06 17.21 -3.61
CA GLU A 91 13.65 18.59 -3.78
C GLU A 91 14.52 19.37 -4.76
N THR A 92 15.60 18.77 -5.26
CA THR A 92 16.65 19.47 -6.03
C THR A 92 16.42 19.41 -7.54
N VAL A 93 15.67 18.42 -8.02
CA VAL A 93 15.37 18.24 -9.45
C VAL A 93 14.12 19.03 -9.86
N THR A 94 14.18 19.67 -11.02
CA THR A 94 13.04 20.38 -11.63
C THR A 94 12.17 19.44 -12.45
N ASN A 95 10.89 19.78 -12.65
CA ASN A 95 9.98 18.95 -13.45
C ASN A 95 10.45 18.75 -14.90
N ASP A 96 11.10 19.76 -15.49
CA ASP A 96 11.70 19.64 -16.82
C ASP A 96 12.90 18.67 -16.84
N GLY A 97 13.71 18.70 -15.77
CA GLY A 97 14.80 17.74 -15.56
C GLY A 97 14.27 16.31 -15.40
N ILE A 98 13.23 16.14 -14.58
CA ILE A 98 12.53 14.85 -14.39
C ILE A 98 12.03 14.33 -15.74
N ALA A 99 11.35 15.17 -16.53
CA ALA A 99 10.78 14.77 -17.81
C ALA A 99 11.85 14.37 -18.83
N THR A 100 12.96 15.11 -18.87
CA THR A 100 14.09 14.83 -19.78
C THR A 100 14.75 13.51 -19.43
N ASP A 101 15.14 13.35 -18.16
CA ASP A 101 15.85 12.16 -17.68
C ASP A 101 14.97 10.90 -17.75
N GLN A 102 13.67 11.00 -17.46
CA GLN A 102 12.77 9.86 -17.60
C GLN A 102 12.62 9.43 -19.07
N LYS A 103 12.55 10.38 -20.02
CA LYS A 103 12.50 10.03 -21.44
C LYS A 103 13.77 9.33 -21.90
N GLU A 104 14.94 9.90 -21.59
CA GLU A 104 16.22 9.41 -22.08
C GLU A 104 16.69 8.14 -21.37
N HIS A 105 16.59 8.09 -20.04
CA HIS A 105 17.24 7.04 -19.25
C HIS A 105 16.29 5.93 -18.79
N VAL A 106 14.97 6.14 -18.88
CA VAL A 106 13.96 5.18 -18.43
C VAL A 106 13.08 4.68 -19.57
N ILE A 107 12.48 5.58 -20.36
CA ILE A 107 11.49 5.22 -21.38
C ILE A 107 12.14 4.66 -22.65
N LYS A 108 13.03 5.42 -23.30
CA LYS A 108 13.71 4.98 -24.52
C LYS A 108 14.47 3.64 -24.36
N PRO A 109 15.16 3.36 -23.24
CA PRO A 109 15.86 2.09 -23.07
C PRO A 109 14.94 0.89 -22.84
N VAL A 110 13.67 1.12 -22.48
CA VAL A 110 12.72 0.07 -22.08
C VAL A 110 11.67 -0.21 -23.15
N ILE A 111 11.13 0.83 -23.79
CA ILE A 111 10.09 0.69 -24.80
C ILE A 111 10.76 0.57 -26.18
N PRO A 112 10.60 -0.56 -26.91
CA PRO A 112 11.10 -0.69 -28.26
C PRO A 112 10.60 0.44 -29.18
N GLU A 113 11.49 1.02 -29.99
CA GLU A 113 11.20 2.18 -30.85
C GLU A 113 9.98 1.98 -31.75
N LYS A 114 9.73 0.75 -32.22
CA LYS A 114 8.54 0.40 -33.02
C LYS A 114 7.19 0.65 -32.33
N TYR A 115 7.18 0.94 -31.03
CA TYR A 115 5.99 1.25 -30.23
C TYR A 115 5.93 2.71 -29.78
N LEU A 116 6.88 3.55 -30.22
CA LEU A 116 6.93 4.98 -29.94
C LEU A 116 6.80 5.75 -31.25
N ASP A 117 5.89 6.71 -31.27
CA ASP A 117 5.65 7.60 -32.41
C ASP A 117 5.40 9.04 -31.93
N GLU A 118 5.17 9.94 -32.88
CA GLU A 118 4.93 11.36 -32.60
C GLU A 118 3.59 11.61 -31.89
N GLU A 119 2.64 10.68 -31.96
CA GLU A 119 1.33 10.76 -31.30
C GLU A 119 1.36 10.20 -29.86
N THR A 120 2.47 9.59 -29.45
CA THR A 120 2.62 8.98 -28.13
C THR A 120 2.59 10.04 -27.02
N ILE A 121 1.58 9.94 -26.14
CA ILE A 121 1.34 10.89 -25.05
C ILE A 121 2.19 10.52 -23.82
N PHE A 122 3.00 11.47 -23.34
CA PHE A 122 3.81 11.32 -22.13
C PHE A 122 3.27 12.15 -20.98
N HIS A 123 2.84 11.49 -19.91
CA HIS A 123 2.51 12.12 -18.63
C HIS A 123 3.62 11.84 -17.62
N LEU A 124 4.56 12.77 -17.48
CA LEU A 124 5.74 12.63 -16.62
C LEU A 124 5.59 13.57 -15.42
N ASP A 125 5.34 12.98 -14.25
CA ASP A 125 4.94 13.66 -13.02
C ASP A 125 3.81 14.72 -13.21
N PRO A 126 2.60 14.30 -13.65
CA PRO A 126 1.47 15.21 -13.83
C PRO A 126 1.00 15.86 -12.51
N SER A 127 1.41 15.32 -11.36
CA SER A 127 1.15 15.88 -10.02
C SER A 127 2.11 17.00 -9.62
N GLY A 128 3.22 17.15 -10.32
CA GLY A 128 4.22 18.20 -10.16
C GLY A 128 5.15 18.11 -8.95
N ARG A 129 4.77 17.43 -7.86
CA ARG A 129 5.68 17.11 -6.75
C ARG A 129 5.21 15.88 -5.98
N PHE A 130 5.96 14.80 -6.04
CA PHE A 130 5.57 13.54 -5.42
C PHE A 130 6.66 13.02 -4.46
N VAL A 131 6.60 13.45 -3.20
CA VAL A 131 7.64 13.19 -2.18
C VAL A 131 7.28 12.06 -1.22
N ILE A 132 6.04 11.53 -1.22
CA ILE A 132 5.62 10.49 -0.26
C ILE A 132 4.60 9.52 -0.91
N GLY A 133 4.86 8.21 -0.88
CA GLY A 133 3.87 7.18 -1.29
C GLY A 133 4.28 5.73 -1.04
N GLY A 134 3.31 4.85 -0.74
CA GLY A 134 3.48 3.40 -0.53
C GLY A 134 2.16 2.67 -0.19
N PRO A 135 2.09 1.32 -0.38
CA PRO A 135 0.86 0.54 -0.25
C PRO A 135 0.39 0.38 1.21
N HIS A 136 -0.88 0.67 1.47
CA HIS A 136 -1.37 1.11 2.80
C HIS A 136 -2.11 0.07 3.65
N GLY A 137 -2.41 -1.14 3.15
CA GLY A 137 -3.29 -2.07 3.87
C GLY A 137 -2.59 -2.87 4.98
N ASP A 138 -1.79 -3.86 4.56
CA ASP A 138 -1.29 -4.89 5.49
C ASP A 138 -0.03 -4.46 6.26
N ALA A 139 0.82 -3.66 5.60
CA ALA A 139 2.03 -3.09 6.20
C ALA A 139 1.70 -2.19 7.39
N ALA A 140 0.57 -1.45 7.33
CA ALA A 140 0.13 -0.57 8.40
C ALA A 140 -0.25 -1.36 9.67
N TYR A 141 -0.89 -2.52 9.52
CA TYR A 141 -1.29 -3.36 10.66
C TYR A 141 -0.08 -3.98 11.35
N ILE A 142 0.86 -4.56 10.61
CA ILE A 142 2.05 -5.15 11.22
C ILE A 142 2.98 -4.07 11.81
N ALA A 143 3.12 -2.92 11.15
CA ALA A 143 3.88 -1.79 11.69
C ALA A 143 3.25 -1.29 13.00
N ARG A 144 1.91 -1.20 13.07
CA ARG A 144 1.20 -0.89 14.31
C ARG A 144 1.50 -1.91 15.40
N GLN A 145 1.48 -3.21 15.09
CA GLN A 145 1.78 -4.26 16.05
C GLN A 145 3.22 -4.13 16.56
N ALA A 146 4.18 -3.90 15.66
CA ALA A 146 5.59 -3.69 16.00
C ALA A 146 5.76 -2.48 16.92
N THR A 147 5.26 -1.31 16.53
CA THR A 147 5.31 -0.10 17.37
C THR A 147 4.67 -0.33 18.73
N LYS A 148 3.46 -0.92 18.79
CA LYS A 148 2.79 -1.18 20.07
C LYS A 148 3.61 -2.14 20.95
N SER A 149 4.25 -3.14 20.35
CA SER A 149 5.08 -4.10 21.06
C SER A 149 6.36 -3.46 21.61
N ILE A 150 7.03 -2.61 20.83
CA ILE A 150 8.21 -1.85 21.29
C ILE A 150 7.86 -1.01 22.53
N LEU A 151 6.74 -0.30 22.49
CA LEU A 151 6.30 0.54 23.61
C LEU A 151 5.88 -0.29 24.83
N ALA A 152 5.12 -1.37 24.62
CA ALA A 152 4.62 -2.21 25.72
C ALA A 152 5.72 -3.01 26.42
N ASN A 153 6.77 -3.43 25.71
CA ASN A 153 7.96 -4.03 26.32
C ASN A 153 8.89 -2.96 26.95
N GLY A 154 8.51 -1.68 26.92
CA GLY A 154 9.24 -0.59 27.55
C GLY A 154 10.58 -0.26 26.89
N LEU A 155 10.76 -0.61 25.61
CA LEU A 155 11.98 -0.32 24.85
C LEU A 155 12.07 1.15 24.44
N ALA A 156 10.92 1.83 24.28
CA ALA A 156 10.83 3.26 24.01
C ALA A 156 9.51 3.84 24.58
N ARG A 157 9.42 5.16 24.72
CA ARG A 157 8.15 5.85 25.08
C ARG A 157 7.35 6.29 23.86
N ARG A 158 8.03 6.56 22.75
CA ARG A 158 7.47 6.89 21.43
C ARG A 158 8.29 6.16 20.38
N CYS A 159 7.64 5.70 19.32
CA CYS A 159 8.32 4.99 18.25
C CYS A 159 7.53 5.13 16.94
N LEU A 160 8.25 5.31 15.84
CA LEU A 160 7.76 5.21 14.47
C LEU A 160 8.39 3.97 13.82
N VAL A 161 7.58 3.19 13.12
CA VAL A 161 8.04 2.08 12.28
C VAL A 161 7.53 2.31 10.87
N GLN A 162 8.44 2.33 9.89
CA GLN A 162 8.11 2.48 8.48
C GLN A 162 8.58 1.24 7.71
N ILE A 163 7.74 0.77 6.78
CA ILE A 163 8.01 -0.40 5.95
C ILE A 163 7.64 -0.05 4.50
N SER A 164 8.47 -0.43 3.53
CA SER A 164 8.20 -0.22 2.11
C SER A 164 8.33 -1.52 1.30
N TYR A 165 7.58 -1.63 0.20
CA TYR A 165 7.55 -2.80 -0.68
C TYR A 165 7.55 -2.37 -2.15
N ALA A 166 8.06 -3.26 -3.01
CA ALA A 166 7.81 -3.22 -4.46
C ALA A 166 6.84 -4.33 -4.85
N ILE A 167 6.05 -4.09 -5.90
CA ILE A 167 5.14 -5.09 -6.46
C ILE A 167 5.94 -6.31 -6.91
N GLY A 168 5.47 -7.51 -6.52
CA GLY A 168 6.12 -8.77 -6.85
C GLY A 168 7.36 -9.11 -6.02
N VAL A 169 7.76 -8.25 -5.07
CA VAL A 169 8.89 -8.51 -4.17
C VAL A 169 8.38 -8.94 -2.80
N LEU A 170 8.85 -10.11 -2.34
CA LEU A 170 8.42 -10.70 -1.07
C LEU A 170 8.97 -9.95 0.15
N GLU A 171 10.24 -9.56 0.10
CA GLU A 171 10.93 -8.87 1.19
C GLU A 171 10.68 -7.36 1.15
N PRO A 172 10.62 -6.68 2.30
CA PRO A 172 10.51 -5.22 2.33
C PRO A 172 11.78 -4.58 1.74
N LEU A 173 11.59 -3.53 0.93
CA LEU A 173 12.68 -2.74 0.36
C LEU A 173 13.43 -1.95 1.45
N SER A 174 12.68 -1.48 2.45
CA SER A 174 13.24 -0.81 3.62
C SER A 174 12.37 -1.04 4.85
N VAL A 175 13.05 -1.05 6.00
CA VAL A 175 12.44 -1.03 7.34
C VAL A 175 13.19 0.01 8.15
N PHE A 176 12.46 0.95 8.75
CA PHE A 176 13.01 2.04 9.52
C PHE A 176 12.33 2.15 10.88
N VAL A 177 13.11 2.47 11.91
CA VAL A 177 12.66 2.67 13.28
C VAL A 177 13.24 3.99 13.80
N ASP A 178 12.40 4.82 14.40
CA ASP A 178 12.79 6.04 15.09
C ASP A 178 12.10 6.10 16.46
N ALA A 179 12.87 6.10 17.55
CA ALA A 179 12.33 6.19 18.91
C ALA A 179 12.20 7.64 19.43
N PHE A 180 12.47 8.64 18.59
CA PHE A 180 12.45 10.08 18.89
C PHE A 180 13.28 10.42 20.15
N GLY A 181 14.43 9.78 20.32
CA GLY A 181 15.30 9.94 21.49
C GLY A 181 14.73 9.38 22.80
N THR A 182 13.66 8.58 22.75
CA THR A 182 13.03 7.97 23.95
C THR A 182 13.37 6.50 24.15
N GLY A 183 14.22 5.93 23.29
CA GLY A 183 14.66 4.54 23.36
C GLY A 183 15.57 4.28 24.56
N LYS A 184 15.39 3.13 25.20
CA LYS A 184 16.33 2.60 26.21
C LYS A 184 17.56 1.95 25.58
N ILE A 185 17.42 1.53 24.32
CA ILE A 185 18.49 0.98 23.48
C ILE A 185 18.54 1.76 22.17
N PRO A 186 19.67 1.74 21.43
CA PRO A 186 19.78 2.43 20.14
C PRO A 186 18.75 1.95 19.13
N ASP A 187 18.26 2.86 18.28
CA ASP A 187 17.23 2.57 17.26
C ASP A 187 17.65 1.45 16.29
N LYS A 188 18.95 1.33 16.00
CA LYS A 188 19.51 0.24 15.20
C LYS A 188 19.29 -1.14 15.84
N ASP A 189 19.27 -1.23 17.16
CA ASP A 189 19.09 -2.47 17.90
C ASP A 189 17.60 -2.77 18.08
N VAL A 190 16.75 -1.76 18.25
CA VAL A 190 15.29 -1.90 18.12
C VAL A 190 14.92 -2.41 16.71
N LEU A 191 15.54 -1.87 15.67
CA LEU A 191 15.34 -2.32 14.29
C LEU A 191 15.71 -3.79 14.09
N LYS A 192 16.79 -4.28 14.71
CA LYS A 192 17.16 -5.70 14.67
C LYS A 192 16.07 -6.56 15.32
N LEU A 193 15.58 -6.18 16.50
CA LEU A 193 14.48 -6.88 17.17
C LEU A 193 13.22 -6.89 16.30
N VAL A 194 12.88 -5.78 15.63
CA VAL A 194 11.74 -5.75 14.71
C VAL A 194 11.91 -6.76 13.58
N LYS A 195 13.08 -6.81 12.94
CA LYS A 195 13.36 -7.75 11.84
C LYS A 195 13.42 -9.21 12.29
N GLU A 196 13.78 -9.47 13.54
CA GLU A 196 13.87 -10.82 14.11
C GLU A 196 12.50 -11.36 14.54
N TYR A 197 11.69 -10.54 15.21
CA TYR A 197 10.42 -10.97 15.81
C TYR A 197 9.19 -10.80 14.89
N PHE A 198 9.31 -10.03 13.81
CA PHE A 198 8.23 -9.79 12.87
C PHE A 198 8.64 -10.23 11.45
N ASP A 199 7.95 -11.25 10.95
CA ASP A 199 8.04 -11.62 9.54
C ASP A 199 7.24 -10.61 8.70
N LEU A 200 7.97 -9.75 7.98
CA LEU A 200 7.41 -8.65 7.21
C LEU A 200 7.06 -9.06 5.78
N ARG A 201 7.08 -10.34 5.40
CA ARG A 201 6.64 -10.76 4.06
C ARG A 201 5.10 -10.68 3.98
N PRO A 202 4.49 -10.11 2.92
CA PRO A 202 3.03 -9.90 2.85
C PRO A 202 2.19 -11.16 3.11
N GLY A 203 2.61 -12.31 2.56
CA GLY A 203 1.95 -13.59 2.81
C GLY A 203 1.99 -14.02 4.28
N MET A 204 3.11 -13.77 4.96
CA MET A 204 3.30 -14.11 6.37
C MET A 204 2.58 -13.14 7.29
N ILE A 205 2.54 -11.85 6.96
CA ILE A 205 1.71 -10.85 7.64
C ILE A 205 0.23 -11.29 7.62
N SER A 206 -0.27 -11.68 6.44
CA SER A 206 -1.65 -12.15 6.27
C SER A 206 -1.97 -13.36 7.16
N ILE A 207 -1.03 -14.29 7.31
CA ILE A 207 -1.18 -15.48 8.15
C ILE A 207 -1.10 -15.10 9.64
N HIS A 208 -0.04 -14.39 10.05
CA HIS A 208 0.22 -14.03 11.44
C HIS A 208 -0.86 -13.14 12.05
N LEU A 209 -1.47 -12.26 11.26
CA LEU A 209 -2.56 -11.40 11.69
C LEU A 209 -3.94 -11.98 11.34
N ASN A 210 -4.00 -13.19 10.77
CA ASN A 210 -5.23 -13.85 10.35
C ASN A 210 -6.10 -12.95 9.44
N LEU A 211 -5.50 -12.21 8.49
CA LEU A 211 -6.20 -11.17 7.71
C LEU A 211 -7.16 -11.73 6.65
N LYS A 212 -7.12 -13.03 6.39
CA LYS A 212 -8.04 -13.67 5.44
C LYS A 212 -9.40 -14.02 6.07
N THR A 213 -9.55 -13.89 7.40
CA THR A 213 -10.85 -14.12 8.05
C THR A 213 -11.78 -12.92 7.88
N GLY A 214 -12.94 -13.16 7.28
CA GLY A 214 -14.05 -12.19 7.20
C GLY A 214 -15.08 -12.34 8.31
N ALA A 215 -14.84 -13.23 9.29
CA ALA A 215 -15.80 -13.51 10.36
C ALA A 215 -16.15 -12.24 11.17
N ASN A 216 -17.35 -12.24 11.77
CA ASN A 216 -17.83 -11.20 12.69
C ASN A 216 -17.85 -9.77 12.14
N GLY A 217 -17.86 -9.59 10.81
CA GLY A 217 -17.77 -8.27 10.20
C GLY A 217 -16.47 -7.54 10.57
N ARG A 218 -15.38 -8.28 10.82
CA ARG A 218 -14.09 -7.75 11.29
C ARG A 218 -13.66 -6.47 10.59
N PHE A 219 -13.65 -6.45 9.26
CA PHE A 219 -13.22 -5.28 8.49
C PHE A 219 -14.27 -4.17 8.44
N LEU A 220 -15.56 -4.50 8.53
CA LEU A 220 -16.63 -3.50 8.65
C LEU A 220 -16.48 -2.70 9.95
N LYS A 221 -16.13 -3.36 11.06
CA LYS A 221 -15.86 -2.69 12.35
C LYS A 221 -14.70 -1.70 12.29
N THR A 222 -13.72 -1.95 11.41
CA THR A 222 -12.58 -1.03 11.23
C THR A 222 -12.88 0.19 10.35
N ALA A 223 -13.94 0.12 9.53
CA ALA A 223 -14.25 1.13 8.53
C ALA A 223 -14.75 2.46 9.13
N ALA A 224 -15.16 2.46 10.40
CA ALA A 224 -15.52 3.64 11.17
C ALA A 224 -14.72 3.70 12.48
N TYR A 225 -14.49 4.91 12.98
CA TYR A 225 -13.81 5.17 14.28
C TYR A 225 -12.35 4.69 14.38
N GLY A 226 -11.75 4.26 13.27
CA GLY A 226 -10.33 4.03 13.10
C GLY A 226 -9.84 2.64 13.52
N HIS A 227 -8.89 2.11 12.74
CA HIS A 227 -8.36 0.75 12.84
C HIS A 227 -7.52 0.47 14.11
N PHE A 228 -7.08 1.51 14.80
CA PHE A 228 -6.05 1.42 15.84
C PHE A 228 -6.45 1.92 17.23
N LYS A 229 -7.67 2.44 17.39
CA LYS A 229 -8.15 2.98 18.66
C LYS A 229 -8.96 1.97 19.47
N GLN A 230 -9.73 1.14 18.79
CA GLN A 230 -10.64 0.16 19.39
C GLN A 230 -9.89 -1.06 19.96
N ASP A 231 -10.33 -1.57 21.11
CA ASP A 231 -9.84 -2.81 21.72
C ASP A 231 -10.86 -3.93 21.49
N ASP A 232 -10.89 -4.40 20.25
CA ASP A 232 -11.70 -5.52 19.79
C ASP A 232 -10.80 -6.76 19.62
N PRO A 233 -11.19 -7.95 20.12
CA PRO A 233 -10.40 -9.17 20.00
C PRO A 233 -10.14 -9.58 18.54
N ASP A 234 -11.01 -9.18 17.60
CA ASP A 234 -10.80 -9.45 16.18
C ASP A 234 -9.64 -8.60 15.62
N PHE A 235 -9.18 -7.54 16.29
CA PHE A 235 -8.05 -6.73 15.82
C PHE A 235 -6.72 -7.30 16.29
N THR A 236 -6.33 -8.44 15.70
CA THR A 236 -5.12 -9.21 16.06
C THR A 236 -3.82 -8.39 16.04
N TRP A 237 -3.72 -7.35 15.22
CA TRP A 237 -2.59 -6.42 15.18
C TRP A 237 -2.46 -5.54 16.44
N LYS A 238 -3.44 -5.58 17.35
CA LYS A 238 -3.37 -4.97 18.69
C LYS A 238 -2.69 -5.87 19.72
N VAL A 239 -2.54 -7.16 19.45
CA VAL A 239 -1.91 -8.09 20.40
C VAL A 239 -0.42 -7.77 20.47
N VAL A 240 0.06 -7.48 21.67
CA VAL A 240 1.47 -7.18 21.92
C VAL A 240 2.28 -8.46 21.81
N ARG A 241 3.39 -8.40 21.08
CA ARG A 241 4.39 -9.47 21.05
C ARG A 241 5.44 -9.22 22.13
N PRO A 242 5.82 -10.22 22.94
CA PRO A 242 6.98 -10.12 23.82
C PRO A 242 8.26 -9.98 22.98
N LEU A 243 9.05 -8.96 23.28
CA LEU A 243 10.37 -8.73 22.66
C LEU A 243 11.41 -8.94 23.76
N LYS A 244 12.17 -10.03 23.66
CA LYS A 244 13.22 -10.39 24.62
C LYS A 244 14.60 -10.17 24.03
#